data_AF-A0A2Z5ED85-F1
#
_entry.id   AF-A0A2Z5ED85-F1
#
_cell.length_a   1.000
_cell.length_b   1.000
_cell.length_c   1.000
_cell.angle_alpha   90.00
_cell.angle_beta   90.00
_cell.angle_gamma   90.00
#
_symmetry.space_group_name_H-M   'P 1'
#
loop_
_entity.id
_entity.type
_entity.pdbx_description
1 polymer ?
#
loop_
_entity_poly.entity_id
_entity_poly.type
_entity_poly.pdbx_seq_one_letter_code
_entity_poly.pdbx_strand_id
1 'polypeptide(L)'
;MNDNRLIAVLALAIFVPGVIWAWRDYREGRARLMLFSRRRSTMETRRADDPRKFWTYTAFNVAICAVVAVFAVLLFFKPVE
;
A
#
# COMPACT_ATOMS: atom_id res chain seq x y z
N MET A 1 -22.97 -7.70 -10.54
CA MET A 1 -21.57 -7.20 -10.61
C MET A 1 -20.72 -8.36 -11.11
N ASN A 2 -19.97 -8.22 -12.22
CA ASN A 2 -19.05 -9.29 -12.71
C ASN A 2 -17.99 -9.59 -11.63
N ASP A 3 -17.58 -10.86 -11.48
CA ASP A 3 -16.48 -11.34 -10.66
C ASP A 3 -15.24 -10.45 -10.74
N ASN A 4 -14.85 -9.99 -11.92
CA ASN A 4 -13.69 -9.09 -12.08
C ASN A 4 -13.86 -7.76 -11.31
N ARG A 5 -15.07 -7.17 -11.35
CA ARG A 5 -15.40 -5.94 -10.62
C ARG A 5 -15.50 -6.20 -9.12
N LEU A 6 -16.03 -7.35 -8.72
CA LEU A 6 -16.09 -7.76 -7.32
C LEU A 6 -14.68 -7.92 -6.75
N ILE A 7 -13.78 -8.62 -7.45
CA ILE A 7 -12.38 -8.79 -7.05
C ILE A 7 -11.67 -7.43 -6.96
N ALA A 8 -11.89 -6.52 -7.91
CA ALA A 8 -11.35 -5.17 -7.85
C ALA A 8 -11.79 -4.42 -6.59
N VAL A 9 -13.09 -4.46 -6.26
CA VAL A 9 -13.63 -3.82 -5.05
C VAL A 9 -13.06 -4.45 -3.78
N LEU A 10 -12.96 -5.78 -3.73
CA LEU A 10 -12.38 -6.49 -2.58
C LEU A 10 -10.89 -6.16 -2.39
N ALA A 11 -10.13 -6.11 -3.49
CA ALA A 11 -8.73 -5.72 -3.45
C ALA A 11 -8.56 -4.30 -2.90
N LEU A 12 -9.39 -3.35 -3.36
CA LEU A 12 -9.40 -1.99 -2.84
C LEU A 12 -9.80 -1.93 -1.36
N ALA A 13 -10.84 -2.68 -0.96
CA ALA A 13 -11.31 -2.69 0.44
C ALA A 13 -10.24 -3.18 1.42
N ILE A 14 -9.44 -4.18 1.03
CA ILE A 14 -8.32 -4.69 1.84
C ILE A 14 -7.15 -3.72 1.82
N PHE A 15 -6.89 -3.07 0.68
CA PHE A 15 -5.69 -2.26 0.47
C PHE A 15 -5.79 -0.84 1.05
N VAL A 16 -6.95 -0.19 0.92
CA VAL A 16 -7.17 1.21 1.32
C VAL A 16 -6.79 1.48 2.79
N PRO A 17 -7.13 0.64 3.78
CA PRO A 17 -6.68 0.84 5.16
C PRO A 17 -5.15 0.90 5.30
N GLY A 18 -4.43 0.08 4.54
CA GLY A 18 -2.97 0.08 4.51
C GLY A 18 -2.40 1.40 3.99
N VAL A 19 -2.98 1.93 2.90
CA VAL A 19 -2.60 3.24 2.33
C VAL A 19 -2.83 4.36 3.34
N ILE A 20 -3.98 4.37 4.02
CA ILE A 20 -4.31 5.38 5.02
C ILE A 20 -3.28 5.35 6.16
N TRP A 21 -2.90 4.17 6.64
CA TRP A 21 -1.88 4.04 7.68
C TRP A 21 -0.51 4.51 7.21
N ALA A 22 -0.05 4.10 6.03
CA ALA A 22 1.24 4.57 5.51
C ALA A 22 1.27 6.07 5.24
N TRP A 23 0.14 6.67 4.83
CA TRP A 23 0.01 8.12 4.68
C TRP A 23 0.14 8.84 6.01
N ARG A 24 -0.50 8.31 7.07
CA ARG A 24 -0.37 8.85 8.43
C ARG A 24 1.06 8.74 8.93
N ASP A 25 1.69 7.58 8.77
CA ASP A 25 3.09 7.35 9.15
C ASP A 25 4.00 8.37 8.45
N TYR A 26 3.83 8.56 7.13
CA TYR A 26 4.61 9.53 6.36
C TYR A 26 4.47 10.95 6.92
N ARG A 27 3.24 11.38 7.27
CA ARG A 27 2.99 12.69 7.89
C ARG A 27 3.64 12.84 9.26
N GLU A 28 3.74 11.75 10.02
CA GLU A 28 4.41 11.70 11.32
C GLU A 28 5.94 11.54 11.19
N GLY A 29 6.48 11.51 9.97
CA GLY A 29 7.91 11.31 9.71
C GLY A 29 8.38 9.88 9.98
N ARG A 30 7.45 8.91 9.94
CA ARG A 30 7.68 7.48 10.13
C ARG A 30 7.42 6.72 8.84
N ALA A 31 8.08 5.59 8.68
CA ALA A 31 7.80 4.67 7.57
C ALA A 31 7.87 3.22 8.07
N ARG A 32 6.85 2.44 7.74
CA ARG A 32 6.77 1.01 8.00
C ARG A 32 6.50 0.27 6.69
N LEU A 33 7.22 -0.81 6.44
CA LEU A 33 6.99 -1.63 5.25
C LEU A 33 5.64 -2.35 5.34
N MET A 34 4.75 -2.10 4.37
CA MET A 34 3.39 -2.66 4.34
C MET A 34 3.38 -4.20 4.30
N LEU A 35 4.32 -4.84 3.59
CA LEU A 35 4.32 -6.31 3.36
C LEU A 35 4.96 -7.14 4.48
N PHE A 36 5.80 -6.53 5.34
CA PHE A 36 6.62 -7.26 6.33
C PHE A 36 6.21 -6.97 7.78
N SER A 37 5.03 -6.40 7.94
CA SER A 37 4.44 -5.89 9.17
C SER A 37 3.88 -7.00 10.11
N ARG A 38 4.44 -8.22 10.09
CA ARG A 38 4.06 -9.22 11.11
C ARG A 38 4.54 -8.73 12.49
N ARG A 39 3.67 -8.75 13.51
CA ARG A 39 3.90 -8.27 14.90
C ARG A 39 5.23 -8.64 15.56
N ARG A 40 5.97 -9.62 15.01
CA ARG A 40 7.25 -10.10 15.55
C ARG A 40 8.47 -9.26 15.12
N SER A 41 8.37 -8.47 14.05
CA SER A 41 9.41 -7.54 13.62
C SER A 41 8.79 -6.37 12.86
N THR A 42 8.49 -5.29 13.57
CA THR A 42 8.12 -4.02 12.94
C THR A 42 9.37 -3.40 12.33
N MET A 43 9.57 -3.59 11.02
CA MET A 43 10.53 -2.78 10.25
C MET A 43 9.99 -1.35 10.14
N GLU A 44 10.11 -0.61 11.25
CA GLU A 44 9.80 0.80 11.37
C GLU A 44 11.11 1.60 11.29
N THR A 45 11.04 2.77 10.67
CA THR A 45 12.12 3.75 10.65
C THR A 45 11.52 5.15 10.75
N ARG A 46 12.30 6.10 11.28
CA ARG A 46 11.92 7.51 11.30
C ARG A 46 12.87 8.29 10.43
N ARG A 47 12.37 9.35 9.80
CA ARG A 47 13.15 10.26 8.97
C ARG A 47 14.31 10.91 9.74
N ALA A 48 14.12 11.17 11.03
CA ALA A 48 15.13 11.75 11.91
C ALA A 48 16.27 10.76 12.24
N ASP A 49 15.96 9.46 12.31
CA ASP A 49 16.92 8.43 12.71
C ASP A 49 17.72 7.92 11.51
N ASP A 50 17.05 7.67 10.38
CA ASP A 50 17.68 7.22 9.13
C ASP A 50 16.89 7.73 7.92
N PRO A 51 17.26 8.88 7.33
CA PRO A 51 16.52 9.47 6.23
C PRO A 51 16.58 8.62 4.96
N ARG A 52 17.67 7.87 4.74
CA ARG A 52 17.85 7.03 3.55
C ARG A 52 16.90 5.84 3.59
N LYS A 53 16.82 5.17 4.75
CA LYS A 53 15.91 4.04 4.97
C LYS A 53 14.45 4.49 4.96
N PHE A 54 14.14 5.64 5.57
CA PHE A 54 12.81 6.26 5.50
C PHE A 54 12.34 6.42 4.06
N TRP A 55 13.13 7.08 3.22
CA TRP A 55 12.76 7.30 1.82
C TRP A 55 12.63 6.00 1.03
N THR A 56 13.49 5.01 1.31
CA THR A 56 13.42 3.69 0.68
C THR A 56 12.09 3.00 1.02
N TYR A 57 11.67 3.05 2.28
CA TYR A 57 10.43 2.42 2.74
C TYR A 57 9.20 3.16 2.21
N THR A 58 9.23 4.49 2.20
CA THR A 58 8.17 5.31 1.59
C THR A 58 8.05 5.02 0.09
N ALA A 59 9.16 5.01 -0.65
CA ALA A 59 9.16 4.71 -2.08
C ALA A 59 8.61 3.31 -2.38
N PHE A 60 8.99 2.30 -1.59
CA PHE A 60 8.47 0.95 -1.71
C PHE A 60 6.96 0.89 -1.47
N ASN A 61 6.46 1.54 -0.42
CA ASN A 61 5.03 1.60 -0.14
C ASN A 61 4.26 2.29 -1.28
N VAL A 62 4.80 3.39 -1.82
CA VAL A 62 4.19 4.10 -2.97
C VAL A 62 4.15 3.20 -4.21
N ALA A 63 5.23 2.46 -4.50
CA ALA A 63 5.27 1.54 -5.63
C ALA A 63 4.21 0.44 -5.52
N ILE A 64 4.03 -0.16 -4.33
CA ILE A 64 2.96 -1.13 -4.09
C ILE A 64 1.59 -0.51 -4.26
N CYS A 65 1.38 0.71 -3.75
CA CYS A 65 0.12 1.43 -3.93
C CYS A 65 -0.22 1.65 -5.40
N ALA A 66 0.77 2.07 -6.20
CA ALA A 66 0.60 2.26 -7.63
C ALA A 66 0.24 0.95 -8.33
N VAL A 67 0.94 -0.15 -8.03
CA VAL A 67 0.67 -1.47 -8.61
C VAL A 67 -0.77 -1.90 -8.29
N VAL A 68 -1.17 -1.89 -7.02
CA VAL A 68 -2.52 -2.31 -6.63
C VAL A 68 -3.60 -1.43 -7.27
N ALA A 69 -3.39 -0.10 -7.30
CA ALA A 69 -4.33 0.82 -7.94
C ALA A 69 -4.48 0.52 -9.44
N VAL A 70 -3.38 0.32 -10.16
CA VAL A 70 -3.40 -0.03 -11.59
C VAL A 70 -4.15 -1.33 -11.83
N PHE A 71 -3.84 -2.39 -11.08
CA PHE A 71 -4.52 -3.68 -11.23
C PHE A 71 -6.01 -3.61 -10.88
N ALA A 72 -6.38 -2.87 -9.83
CA ALA A 72 -7.78 -2.66 -9.49
C ALA A 72 -8.55 -1.95 -10.61
N VAL A 73 -7.96 -0.91 -11.22
CA VAL A 73 -8.55 -0.20 -12.36
C VAL A 73 -8.70 -1.14 -13.57
N LEU A 74 -7.65 -1.89 -13.91
CA LEU A 74 -7.68 -2.84 -15.03
C LEU A 74 -8.76 -3.91 -14.83
N LEU A 75 -8.89 -4.48 -13.63
CA LEU A 75 -9.91 -5.46 -13.31
C LEU A 75 -11.33 -4.86 -13.36
N PHE A 76 -11.48 -3.62 -12.90
CA PHE A 76 -12.78 -2.95 -12.88
C PHE A 76 -13.31 -2.67 -14.30
N PHE A 77 -12.43 -2.24 -15.20
CA PHE A 77 -12.75 -1.93 -16.60
C PHE A 77 -12.59 -3.11 -17.55
N LYS A 78 -12.11 -4.27 -17.09
CA LYS A 78 -12.00 -5.47 -17.91
C LYS A 78 -13.37 -5.79 -18.55
N PRO A 79 -13.46 -5.86 -19.89
CA PRO A 79 -14.71 -6.19 -20.56
C PRO A 79 -15.20 -7.57 -20.12
N VAL A 80 -16.52 -7.70 -20.02
CA VAL A 80 -17.19 -8.97 -19.73
C VAL A 80 -17.45 -9.59 -21.09
N GLU A 81 -16.67 -10.60 -21.47
CA GLU A 81 -17.01 -11.48 -22.58
C GLU A 81 -18.19 -12.38 -22.19
#